data_AF-A0A5S5C604-F1
#
_entry.id   AF-A0A5S5C604-F1
#
_cell.length_a   1.000
_cell.length_b   1.000
_cell.length_c   1.000
_cell.angle_alpha   90.00
_cell.angle_beta   90.00
_cell.angle_gamma   90.00
#
_symmetry.space_group_name_H-M   'P 1'
#
loop_
_entity.id
_entity.type
_entity.pdbx_description
1 polymer ?
#
loop_
_entity_poly.entity_id
_entity_poly.type
_entity_poly.pdbx_seq_one_letter_code
_entity_poly.pdbx_strand_id
1 'polypeptide(L)'
;MLNAYWKYFLYILNHKLNVLIECWKEGLYIQGIMHDFSKFAPAEFFPYATKFYSGKPLTIEDEQRWKYAWLRHQHKNKHHWEYWVINPETNEALPMPKKYVIEMVCDWRSFSRKWGRRVKTSTLNLTDRIVVHPDTKKELELLTSRHQSKD
;
A
#
# COMPACT_ATOMS: atom_id res chain seq x y z
N MET A 1 1.90 25.31 3.64
CA MET A 1 1.46 24.34 2.60
C MET A 1 2.64 23.84 1.76
N LEU A 2 3.48 24.70 1.17
CA LEU A 2 4.61 24.26 0.33
C LEU A 2 5.56 23.25 1.01
N ASN A 3 5.90 23.48 2.29
CA ASN A 3 6.72 22.54 3.08
C ASN A 3 6.04 21.16 3.26
N ALA A 4 4.72 21.13 3.44
CA ALA A 4 3.95 19.88 3.58
C ALA A 4 3.97 19.06 2.28
N TYR A 5 3.78 19.74 1.14
CA TYR A 5 3.82 19.12 -0.19
C TYR A 5 5.20 18.54 -0.50
N TRP A 6 6.27 19.28 -0.19
CA TRP A 6 7.64 18.79 -0.37
C TRP A 6 7.94 17.58 0.49
N LYS A 7 7.59 17.61 1.78
CA LYS A 7 7.76 16.46 2.69
C LYS A 7 6.99 15.23 2.21
N TYR A 8 5.76 15.40 1.72
CA TYR A 8 4.97 14.29 1.21
C TYR A 8 5.52 13.73 -0.10
N PHE A 9 6.01 14.60 -1.00
CA PHE A 9 6.68 14.17 -2.23
C PHE A 9 7.90 13.29 -1.95
N LEU A 10 8.78 13.73 -1.04
CA LEU A 10 9.95 12.95 -0.62
C LEU A 10 9.54 11.62 0.03
N TYR A 11 8.45 11.61 0.81
CA TYR A 11 7.91 10.38 1.39
C TYR A 11 7.45 9.39 0.32
N ILE A 12 6.68 9.83 -0.69
CA ILE A 12 6.24 8.95 -1.79
C ILE A 12 7.44 8.37 -2.53
N LEU A 13 8.45 9.19 -2.85
CA LEU A 13 9.66 8.72 -3.54
C LEU A 13 10.42 7.66 -2.73
N ASN A 14 10.63 7.89 -1.43
CA ASN A 14 11.30 6.92 -0.57
C ASN A 14 10.52 5.61 -0.47
N HIS A 15 9.20 5.69 -0.31
CA HIS A 15 8.36 4.51 -0.25
C HIS A 15 8.40 3.72 -1.57
N LYS A 16 8.18 4.37 -2.72
CA LYS A 16 8.31 3.73 -4.04
C LYS A 16 9.66 3.08 -4.25
N LEU A 17 10.75 3.71 -3.81
CA LEU A 17 12.09 3.12 -3.91
C LEU A 17 12.22 1.84 -3.06
N ASN A 18 11.69 1.85 -1.83
CA ASN A 18 11.69 0.66 -0.98
C ASN A 18 10.88 -0.48 -1.60
N VAL A 19 9.68 -0.19 -2.13
CA VAL A 19 8.84 -1.19 -2.82
C VAL A 19 9.53 -1.71 -4.08
N LEU A 20 10.14 -0.82 -4.87
CA LEU A 20 10.89 -1.21 -6.07
C LEU A 20 11.98 -2.23 -5.74
N ILE A 21 12.74 -2.02 -4.66
CA ILE A 21 13.81 -2.97 -4.30
C ILE A 21 13.23 -4.32 -3.84
N GLU A 22 12.09 -4.35 -3.12
CA GLU A 22 11.44 -5.61 -2.78
C GLU A 22 10.87 -6.31 -4.02
N CYS A 23 10.19 -5.59 -4.91
CA CYS A 23 9.70 -6.14 -6.18
C CYS A 23 10.84 -6.64 -7.07
N TRP A 24 12.01 -6.00 -7.05
CA TRP A 24 13.17 -6.43 -7.82
C TRP A 24 13.67 -7.82 -7.43
N LYS A 25 13.66 -8.14 -6.13
CA LYS A 25 14.03 -9.47 -5.61
C LYS A 25 13.08 -10.57 -6.10
N GLU A 26 11.82 -10.22 -6.34
CA GLU A 26 10.76 -11.13 -6.79
C GLU A 26 10.55 -11.12 -8.32
N GLY A 27 11.39 -10.39 -9.08
CA GLY A 27 11.30 -10.29 -10.54
C GLY A 27 10.19 -9.39 -11.08
N LEU A 28 9.55 -8.58 -10.24
CA LEU A 28 8.43 -7.70 -10.59
C LEU A 28 8.88 -6.27 -10.93
N TYR A 29 9.74 -6.11 -11.94
CA TYR A 29 10.35 -4.81 -12.27
C TYR A 29 9.31 -3.74 -12.66
N ILE A 30 8.37 -4.10 -13.53
CA ILE A 30 7.35 -3.16 -14.02
C ILE A 30 6.41 -2.77 -12.87
N GLN A 31 5.99 -3.70 -12.02
CA GLN A 31 5.13 -3.40 -10.87
C GLN A 31 5.85 -2.49 -9.88
N GLY A 32 7.11 -2.78 -9.53
CA GLY A 32 7.90 -1.92 -8.64
C GLY A 32 8.06 -0.50 -9.17
N ILE A 33 8.32 -0.34 -10.48
CA ILE A 33 8.39 0.98 -11.13
C ILE A 33 7.02 1.66 -11.09
N MET A 34 5.95 0.92 -11.40
CA MET A 34 4.60 1.47 -11.54
C MET A 34 3.83 1.67 -10.23
N HIS A 35 4.33 1.08 -9.14
CA HIS A 35 3.69 1.05 -7.84
C HIS A 35 3.25 2.45 -7.40
N ASP A 36 1.97 2.63 -7.07
CA ASP A 36 1.44 3.87 -6.52
C ASP A 36 1.64 5.16 -7.33
N PHE A 37 1.77 5.08 -8.66
CA PHE A 37 1.81 6.29 -9.48
C PHE A 37 0.57 7.19 -9.33
N SER A 38 -0.56 6.64 -8.89
CA SER A 38 -1.76 7.42 -8.63
C SER A 38 -1.56 8.49 -7.56
N LYS A 39 -0.63 8.30 -6.61
CA LYS A 39 -0.31 9.23 -5.53
C LYS A 39 0.16 10.59 -6.02
N PHE A 40 0.69 10.68 -7.23
CA PHE A 40 1.13 11.94 -7.84
C PHE A 40 -0.04 12.72 -8.50
N ALA A 41 -1.21 12.11 -8.66
CA ALA A 41 -2.37 12.83 -9.17
C ALA A 41 -2.84 13.87 -8.13
N PRO A 42 -3.24 15.09 -8.54
CA PRO A 42 -3.74 16.13 -7.62
C PRO A 42 -4.81 15.66 -6.63
N ALA A 43 -5.72 14.79 -7.09
CA ALA A 43 -6.82 14.23 -6.30
C ALA A 43 -6.36 13.32 -5.14
N GLU A 44 -5.13 12.80 -5.19
CA GLU A 44 -4.54 12.02 -4.10
C GLU A 44 -3.44 12.81 -3.40
N PHE A 45 -2.60 13.50 -4.16
CA PHE A 45 -1.42 14.18 -3.64
C PHE A 45 -1.75 15.25 -2.58
N PHE A 46 -2.63 16.19 -2.92
CA PHE A 46 -2.91 17.33 -2.04
C PHE A 46 -3.67 16.94 -0.77
N PRO A 47 -4.70 16.07 -0.82
CA PRO A 47 -5.39 15.63 0.39
C PRO A 47 -4.47 14.86 1.35
N TYR A 48 -3.64 13.93 0.85
CA TYR A 48 -2.69 13.20 1.71
C TYR A 48 -1.64 14.12 2.33
N ALA A 49 -1.04 15.03 1.53
CA ALA A 49 -0.06 15.97 2.06
C ALA A 49 -0.67 16.89 3.12
N THR A 50 -1.92 17.31 2.91
CA THR A 50 -2.64 18.15 3.88
C THR A 50 -2.95 17.36 5.15
N LYS A 51 -3.46 16.13 5.03
CA LYS A 51 -3.80 15.25 6.16
C LYS A 51 -2.60 14.95 7.06
N PHE A 52 -1.46 14.60 6.48
CA PHE A 52 -0.33 14.05 7.24
C PHE A 52 0.84 15.00 7.46
N TYR A 53 0.97 16.07 6.67
CA TYR A 53 2.16 16.92 6.67
C TYR A 53 1.89 18.41 6.87
N SER A 54 0.62 18.85 6.90
CA SER A 54 0.28 20.27 7.07
C SER A 54 0.63 20.83 8.46
N GLY A 55 0.58 19.98 9.49
CA GLY A 55 0.76 20.37 10.89
C GLY A 55 -0.37 21.24 11.44
N LYS A 56 -1.52 21.30 10.75
CA LYS A 56 -2.68 22.12 11.15
C LYS A 56 -3.87 21.22 11.50
N PRO A 57 -4.78 21.67 12.38
CA PRO A 57 -6.08 21.03 12.54
C PRO A 57 -6.81 21.01 11.19
N LEU A 58 -7.46 19.88 10.88
CA LEU A 58 -8.17 19.69 9.63
C LEU A 58 -9.63 20.11 9.77
N THR A 59 -10.15 20.72 8.72
CA THR A 59 -11.58 20.98 8.60
C THR A 59 -12.35 19.70 8.27
N ILE A 60 -13.68 19.70 8.44
CA ILE A 60 -14.54 18.59 8.02
C ILE A 60 -14.37 18.31 6.52
N GLU A 61 -14.20 19.38 5.71
CA GLU A 61 -13.99 19.25 4.27
C GLU A 61 -12.63 18.61 3.94
N ASP A 62 -11.56 18.98 4.64
CA ASP A 62 -10.24 18.37 4.46
C ASP A 62 -10.25 16.88 4.80
N GLU A 63 -10.93 16.51 5.88
CA GLU A 63 -11.14 15.11 6.27
C GLU A 63 -11.89 14.33 5.18
N GLN A 64 -12.95 14.92 4.62
CA GLN A 64 -13.72 14.27 3.56
C GLN A 64 -12.92 14.14 2.25
N ARG A 65 -12.17 15.18 1.87
CA ARG A 65 -11.26 15.13 0.70
C ARG A 65 -10.20 14.06 0.86
N TRP A 66 -9.63 13.91 2.05
CA TRP A 66 -8.68 12.85 2.34
C TRP A 66 -9.32 11.46 2.26
N LYS A 67 -10.53 11.28 2.79
CA LYS A 67 -11.26 10.00 2.68
C LYS A 67 -11.53 9.61 1.22
N TYR A 68 -11.94 10.56 0.37
CA TYR A 68 -12.08 10.30 -1.07
C TYR A 68 -10.76 9.94 -1.73
N ALA A 69 -9.66 10.62 -1.38
CA ALA A 69 -8.32 10.29 -1.87
C ALA A 69 -7.88 8.87 -1.45
N TRP A 70 -8.15 8.48 -0.20
CA TRP A 70 -7.87 7.16 0.34
C TRP A 70 -8.61 6.07 -0.43
N LEU A 71 -9.93 6.22 -0.59
CA LEU A 71 -10.76 5.29 -1.35
C LEU A 71 -10.27 5.18 -2.80
N ARG A 72 -9.98 6.31 -3.44
CA ARG A 72 -9.48 6.34 -4.83
C ARG A 72 -8.18 5.56 -4.97
N HIS A 73 -7.24 5.74 -4.05
CA HIS A 73 -5.96 5.06 -4.07
C HIS A 73 -6.12 3.53 -3.94
N GLN A 74 -6.92 3.07 -2.98
CA GLN A 74 -7.23 1.64 -2.80
C GLN A 74 -7.88 1.03 -4.06
N HIS A 75 -8.84 1.73 -4.66
CA HIS A 75 -9.59 1.23 -5.83
C HIS A 75 -8.91 1.49 -7.18
N LYS A 76 -7.75 2.16 -7.21
CA LYS A 76 -6.97 2.40 -8.43
C LYS A 76 -5.73 1.51 -8.53
N ASN A 77 -5.15 1.13 -7.39
CA ASN A 77 -3.93 0.35 -7.35
C ASN A 77 -4.24 -1.11 -7.02
N LYS A 78 -4.04 -1.99 -7.99
CA LYS A 78 -4.48 -3.39 -7.95
C LYS A 78 -3.77 -4.27 -6.93
N HIS A 79 -2.67 -3.80 -6.32
CA HIS A 79 -2.03 -4.50 -5.21
C HIS A 79 -2.77 -4.29 -3.88
N HIS A 80 -3.69 -3.33 -3.78
CA HIS A 80 -4.60 -3.24 -2.65
C HIS A 80 -5.67 -4.33 -2.75
N TRP A 81 -5.89 -5.06 -1.66
CA TRP A 81 -6.89 -6.13 -1.61
C TRP A 81 -8.31 -5.56 -1.78
N GLU A 82 -8.55 -4.33 -1.33
CA GLU A 82 -9.83 -3.62 -1.43
C GLU A 82 -10.31 -3.49 -2.88
N TYR A 83 -9.38 -3.40 -3.85
CA TYR A 83 -9.71 -3.37 -5.28
C TYR A 83 -10.54 -4.59 -5.72
N TRP A 84 -10.36 -5.72 -5.04
CA TRP A 84 -10.91 -7.02 -5.42
C TRP A 84 -12.11 -7.45 -4.58
N VAL A 85 -12.53 -6.64 -3.60
CA VAL A 85 -13.69 -6.92 -2.76
C VAL A 85 -14.97 -6.51 -3.50
N ILE A 86 -15.90 -7.46 -3.64
CA ILE A 86 -17.24 -7.22 -4.18
C ILE A 86 -18.17 -6.75 -3.06
N ASN A 87 -18.14 -7.45 -1.93
CA ASN A 87 -18.98 -7.13 -0.78
C ASN A 87 -18.22 -7.36 0.54
N PRO A 88 -17.92 -6.29 1.31
CA PRO A 88 -17.21 -6.40 2.57
C PRO A 88 -18.05 -6.98 3.71
N GLU A 89 -19.38 -6.94 3.64
CA GLU A 89 -20.26 -7.51 4.68
C GLU A 89 -20.28 -9.04 4.62
N THR A 90 -20.22 -9.60 3.41
CA THR A 90 -20.18 -11.04 3.16
C THR A 90 -18.77 -11.59 2.94
N ASN A 91 -17.74 -10.73 3.04
CA ASN A 91 -16.36 -11.04 2.69
C ASN A 91 -16.17 -11.60 1.27
N GLU A 92 -17.03 -11.21 0.33
CA GLU A 92 -16.96 -11.64 -1.05
C GLU A 92 -15.86 -10.86 -1.78
N ALA A 93 -14.87 -11.58 -2.32
CA ALA A 93 -13.75 -11.02 -3.06
C ALA A 93 -13.32 -11.93 -4.21
N LEU A 94 -12.76 -11.33 -5.27
CA LEU A 94 -12.23 -12.06 -6.42
C LEU A 94 -10.78 -12.52 -6.20
N PRO A 95 -10.34 -13.63 -6.82
CA PRO A 95 -8.94 -14.04 -6.76
C PRO A 95 -8.03 -12.99 -7.40
N MET A 96 -7.06 -12.53 -6.62
CA MET A 96 -6.04 -11.59 -7.07
C MET A 96 -5.04 -12.29 -8.01
N PRO A 97 -4.69 -11.70 -9.17
CA PRO A 97 -3.58 -12.16 -9.99
C PRO A 97 -2.27 -12.18 -9.19
N LYS A 98 -1.49 -13.26 -9.31
CA LYS A 98 -0.27 -13.53 -8.51
C LYS A 98 0.70 -12.34 -8.43
N LYS A 99 0.91 -11.62 -9.54
CA LYS A 99 1.79 -10.44 -9.56
C LYS A 99 1.36 -9.34 -8.58
N TYR A 100 0.05 -9.13 -8.37
CA TYR A 100 -0.46 -8.13 -7.43
C TYR A 100 -0.43 -8.63 -5.99
N VAL A 101 -0.55 -9.95 -5.77
CA VAL A 101 -0.34 -10.56 -4.45
C VAL A 101 1.11 -10.37 -4.00
N ILE A 102 2.07 -10.65 -4.89
CA ILE A 102 3.49 -10.44 -4.61
C ILE A 102 3.78 -8.94 -4.43
N GLU A 103 3.26 -8.06 -5.29
CA GLU A 103 3.42 -6.61 -5.14
C GLU A 103 2.89 -6.12 -3.78
N MET A 104 1.74 -6.63 -3.31
CA MET A 104 1.17 -6.31 -2.00
C MET A 104 2.11 -6.73 -0.86
N VAL A 105 2.70 -7.93 -0.95
CA VAL A 105 3.67 -8.39 0.05
C VAL A 105 4.96 -7.56 0.01
N CYS A 106 5.43 -7.18 -1.19
CA CYS A 106 6.57 -6.27 -1.35
C CYS A 106 6.28 -4.89 -0.73
N ASP A 107 5.06 -4.38 -0.92
CA ASP A 107 4.60 -3.14 -0.30
C ASP A 107 4.67 -3.22 1.23
N TRP A 108 4.11 -4.29 1.82
CA TRP A 108 4.17 -4.50 3.27
C TRP A 108 5.62 -4.59 3.79
N ARG A 109 6.47 -5.35 3.10
CA ARG A 109 7.91 -5.47 3.45
C ARG A 109 8.64 -4.13 3.34
N SER A 110 8.21 -3.23 2.46
CA SER A 110 8.86 -1.93 2.28
C SER A 110 8.85 -1.09 3.57
N PHE A 111 7.85 -1.27 4.44
CA PHE A 111 7.75 -0.58 5.73
C PHE A 111 8.79 -1.05 6.76
N SER A 112 9.49 -2.19 6.57
CA SER A 112 10.57 -2.62 7.47
C SER A 112 11.94 -2.00 7.12
N ARG A 113 12.07 -1.34 5.96
CA ARG A 113 13.35 -0.80 5.46
C ARG A 113 13.81 0.48 6.18
N LYS A 114 15.14 0.68 6.20
CA LYS A 114 15.88 1.72 6.95
C LYS A 114 15.47 3.17 6.60
N TRP A 115 14.89 3.42 5.43
CA TRP A 115 14.33 4.71 5.03
C TRP A 115 12.80 4.71 5.21
N GLY A 116 12.34 4.78 6.47
CA GLY A 116 10.91 4.71 6.80
C GLY A 116 10.64 4.21 8.23
N ARG A 117 9.37 4.24 8.64
CA ARG A 117 8.90 3.76 9.95
C ARG A 117 9.04 2.23 10.02
N ARG A 118 10.05 1.73 10.72
CA ARG A 118 10.33 0.28 10.87
C ARG A 118 9.10 -0.49 11.38
N VAL A 119 8.62 -1.43 10.58
CA VAL A 119 7.66 -2.46 11.00
C VAL A 119 8.40 -3.76 11.26
N LYS A 120 8.11 -4.45 12.37
CA LYS A 120 8.73 -5.75 12.69
C LYS A 120 8.25 -6.82 11.69
N THR A 121 9.13 -7.72 11.27
CA THR A 121 8.78 -8.82 10.34
C THR A 121 7.60 -9.67 10.87
N SER A 122 7.52 -9.85 12.19
CA SER A 122 6.42 -10.58 12.87
C SER A 122 5.06 -9.89 12.80
N THR A 123 4.97 -8.63 12.37
CA THR A 123 3.72 -7.87 12.19
C THR A 123 3.25 -7.76 10.74
N LEU A 124 3.94 -8.41 9.78
CA LEU A 124 3.62 -8.33 8.35
C LEU A 124 2.54 -9.31 7.89
N ASN A 125 2.16 -10.29 8.71
CA ASN A 125 1.03 -11.16 8.38
C ASN A 125 -0.29 -10.46 8.72
N LEU A 126 -0.77 -9.64 7.78
CA LEU A 126 -2.06 -8.96 7.86
C LEU A 126 -3.21 -9.83 7.35
N THR A 127 -2.95 -11.08 6.99
CA THR A 127 -3.90 -11.95 6.27
C THR A 127 -5.20 -12.19 7.05
N ASP A 128 -5.15 -12.19 8.39
CA ASP A 128 -6.35 -12.34 9.23
C ASP A 128 -7.11 -11.01 9.46
N ARG A 129 -6.61 -9.90 8.91
CA ARG A 129 -7.17 -8.55 9.07
C ARG A 129 -7.69 -7.96 7.75
N ILE A 130 -7.65 -8.74 6.66
CA ILE A 130 -8.05 -8.30 5.32
C ILE A 130 -9.11 -9.22 4.74
N VAL A 131 -9.89 -8.69 3.80
CA VAL A 131 -10.89 -9.45 3.05
C VAL A 131 -10.28 -9.83 1.70
N VAL A 132 -10.02 -11.12 1.49
CA VAL A 132 -9.44 -11.64 0.24
C VAL A 132 -10.07 -12.98 -0.11
N HIS A 133 -10.08 -13.32 -1.41
CA HIS A 133 -10.51 -14.63 -1.88
C HIS A 133 -9.66 -15.76 -1.25
N PRO A 134 -10.23 -16.94 -0.95
CA PRO A 134 -9.48 -18.06 -0.34
C PRO A 134 -8.20 -18.45 -1.09
N ASP A 135 -8.20 -18.44 -2.42
CA ASP A 135 -6.98 -18.73 -3.21
C ASP A 135 -5.89 -17.69 -3.01
N THR A 136 -6.28 -16.41 -2.90
CA THR A 136 -5.35 -15.32 -2.58
C THR A 136 -4.82 -15.44 -1.16
N LYS A 137 -5.67 -15.84 -0.20
CA LYS A 137 -5.26 -16.11 1.18
C LYS A 137 -4.16 -17.18 1.22
N LYS A 138 -4.37 -18.30 0.53
CA LYS A 138 -3.39 -19.39 0.44
C LYS A 138 -2.05 -18.93 -0.17
N GLU A 139 -2.07 -18.13 -1.23
CA GLU A 139 -0.84 -17.59 -1.83
C GLU A 139 -0.12 -16.64 -0.86
N LEU A 140 -0.84 -15.79 -0.13
CA LEU A 140 -0.26 -14.90 0.89
C LEU A 140 0.40 -15.68 2.03
N GLU A 141 -0.24 -16.72 2.55
CA GLU A 141 0.32 -17.58 3.59
C GLU A 141 1.63 -18.25 3.12
N LEU A 142 1.68 -18.72 1.87
CA LEU A 142 2.90 -19.28 1.28
C LEU A 142 4.02 -18.22 1.14
N LEU A 143 3.70 -17.01 0.69
CA LEU A 143 4.69 -15.94 0.49
C LEU A 143 5.23 -15.36 1.81
N THR A 144 4.40 -15.35 2.85
CA THR A 144 4.77 -14.83 4.18
C THR A 144 5.50 -15.88 5.03
N SER A 145 5.13 -17.16 4.95
CA SER A 145 5.80 -18.26 5.68
C SER A 145 7.22 -18.54 5.20
N ARG A 146 7.48 -18.49 3.88
CA ARG A 146 8.81 -18.67 3.26
C ARG A 146 9.89 -17.68 3.74
N HIS A 147 9.51 -16.61 4.41
CA HIS A 147 10.45 -15.60 4.92
C HIS A 147 10.65 -15.68 6.43
N GLN A 148 9.74 -16.31 7.19
CA GLN A 148 9.97 -16.57 8.62
C GLN A 148 11.06 -17.62 8.86
N SER A 149 11.42 -18.42 7.86
CA SER A 149 12.46 -19.45 7.97
C SER A 149 13.86 -19.00 7.51
N LYS A 150 14.03 -17.71 7.15
CA LYS A 150 15.30 -17.16 6.64
C LYS A 150 15.90 -16.05 7.51
N ASP A 151 15.19 -15.68 8.57
CA ASP A 151 15.66 -14.82 9.67
C ASP A 151 15.99 -15.70 10.89
#